data_AF-A0A662VHN5-F1
#
_entry.id   AF-A0A662VHN5-F1
#
_cell.length_a   1.000
_cell.length_b   1.000
_cell.length_c   1.000
_cell.angle_alpha   90.00
_cell.angle_beta   90.00
_cell.angle_gamma   90.00
#
_symmetry.space_group_name_H-M   'P 1'
#
loop_
_entity.id
_entity.type
_entity.pdbx_description
1 polymer ?
#
loop_
_entity_poly.entity_id
_entity_poly.type
_entity_poly.pdbx_seq_one_letter_code
_entity_poly.pdbx_strand_id
1 'polypeptide(L)'
;MSTSETKPVTTDLKALIKLPLTSSIISTVLGIIILIIGVTVFASWIYAMVMYLLVGLMLLIFAIIGTFRLSKANDVTRAGEVCITHGWWIFSTGVGGIMVYVAPFFTKEAPALGALAAIASALAMVLGLIIVIHAKRKMGVRLTV
;
A
#
# COMPACT_ATOMS: atom_id res chain seq x y z
N MET A 1 -17.52 3.83 46.76
CA MET A 1 -16.66 4.28 45.65
C MET A 1 -17.16 3.55 44.41
N SER A 2 -17.91 4.24 43.55
CA SER A 2 -18.62 3.65 42.41
C SER A 2 -17.62 3.27 41.32
N THR A 3 -17.50 1.98 41.03
CA THR A 3 -16.78 1.46 39.86
C THR A 3 -17.54 1.88 38.61
N SER A 4 -17.06 2.91 37.92
CA SER A 4 -17.58 3.26 36.61
C SER A 4 -17.27 2.11 35.65
N GLU A 5 -18.27 1.29 35.37
CA GLU A 5 -18.27 0.36 34.25
C GLU A 5 -18.09 1.16 32.96
N THR A 6 -16.86 1.23 32.47
CA THR A 6 -16.59 1.64 31.09
C THR A 6 -17.18 0.55 30.19
N LYS A 7 -18.39 0.81 29.68
CA LYS A 7 -19.01 -0.02 28.64
C LYS A 7 -17.96 -0.28 27.54
N PRO A 8 -17.76 -1.53 27.09
CA PRO A 8 -16.89 -1.79 25.96
C PRO A 8 -17.46 -1.01 24.77
N VAL A 9 -16.69 -0.05 24.26
CA VAL A 9 -17.00 0.63 23.01
C VAL A 9 -16.95 -0.45 21.94
N THR A 10 -18.11 -0.98 21.56
CA THR A 10 -18.29 -1.89 20.43
C THR A 10 -17.91 -1.12 19.18
N THR A 11 -16.62 -1.11 18.90
CA THR A 11 -16.07 -0.35 17.78
C THR A 11 -16.51 -1.07 16.52
N ASP A 12 -17.34 -0.41 15.71
CA ASP A 12 -17.86 -0.99 14.47
C ASP A 12 -16.69 -1.40 13.57
N LEU A 13 -16.52 -2.71 13.38
CA LEU A 13 -15.48 -3.29 12.54
C LEU A 13 -15.53 -2.69 11.13
N LYS A 14 -16.73 -2.42 10.59
CA LYS A 14 -16.90 -1.82 9.27
C LYS A 14 -16.32 -0.41 9.21
N ALA A 15 -16.50 0.38 10.27
CA ALA A 15 -15.91 1.70 10.38
C ALA A 15 -14.38 1.65 10.48
N LEU A 16 -13.84 0.65 11.19
CA LEU A 16 -12.39 0.48 11.35
C LEU A 16 -11.68 0.06 10.05
N ILE A 17 -12.27 -0.83 9.27
CA ILE A 17 -11.66 -1.35 8.03
C ILE A 17 -11.77 -0.38 6.85
N LYS A 18 -12.66 0.61 6.90
CA LYS A 18 -12.94 1.51 5.78
C LYS A 18 -11.69 2.22 5.25
N LEU A 19 -10.90 2.82 6.14
CA LEU A 19 -9.69 3.56 5.75
C LEU A 19 -8.61 2.65 5.15
N PRO A 20 -8.26 1.50 5.74
CA PRO A 20 -7.33 0.57 5.12
C PRO A 20 -7.83 0.00 3.78
N LEU A 21 -9.14 -0.24 3.65
CA LEU A 21 -9.74 -0.70 2.40
C LEU A 21 -9.62 0.35 1.29
N THR A 22 -10.01 1.60 1.57
CA THR A 22 -9.88 2.71 0.61
C THR A 22 -8.41 2.95 0.24
N SER A 23 -7.50 2.89 1.21
CA SER A 23 -6.06 3.05 0.96
C SER A 23 -5.51 1.93 0.08
N SER A 24 -5.98 0.70 0.27
CA SER A 24 -5.63 -0.44 -0.59
C SER A 24 -6.17 -0.26 -2.01
N ILE A 25 -7.42 0.18 -2.17
CA ILE A 25 -8.00 0.47 -3.49
C ILE A 25 -7.20 1.55 -4.23
N ILE A 26 -6.84 2.64 -3.55
CA ILE A 26 -5.99 3.69 -4.16
C ILE A 26 -4.64 3.11 -4.56
N SER A 27 -4.03 2.26 -3.71
CA SER A 27 -2.77 1.59 -4.02
C SER A 27 -2.86 0.69 -5.26
N THR A 28 -4.00 -0.01 -5.46
CA THR A 28 -4.28 -0.77 -6.68
C THR A 28 -4.27 0.15 -7.92
N VAL A 29 -4.94 1.31 -7.85
CA VAL A 29 -4.97 2.28 -8.95
C VAL A 29 -3.56 2.81 -9.26
N LEU A 30 -2.77 3.12 -8.23
CA LEU A 30 -1.37 3.53 -8.41
C LEU A 30 -0.53 2.41 -9.07
N GLY A 31 -0.74 1.15 -8.69
CA GLY A 31 -0.11 0.00 -9.34
C GLY A 31 -0.45 -0.08 -10.83
N ILE A 32 -1.72 0.08 -11.18
CA ILE A 32 -2.16 0.11 -12.60
C ILE A 32 -1.49 1.26 -13.37
N ILE A 33 -1.40 2.45 -12.79
CA ILE A 33 -0.72 3.59 -13.42
C ILE A 33 0.75 3.25 -13.71
N ILE A 34 1.46 2.66 -12.75
CA ILE A 34 2.86 2.24 -12.93
C ILE A 34 2.98 1.17 -14.03
N LEU A 35 2.03 0.22 -14.10
CA LEU A 35 2.00 -0.79 -15.17
C LEU A 35 1.80 -0.17 -16.55
N ILE A 36 0.88 0.79 -16.68
CA ILE A 36 0.65 1.51 -17.94
C ILE A 36 1.93 2.24 -18.35
N ILE A 37 2.61 2.90 -17.42
CA ILE A 37 3.92 3.53 -17.67
C ILE A 37 4.95 2.50 -18.14
N GLY A 38 5.01 1.33 -17.50
CA GLY A 38 5.92 0.26 -17.92
C GLY A 38 5.71 -0.19 -19.36
N VAL A 39 4.45 -0.37 -19.79
CA VAL A 39 4.10 -0.76 -21.15
C VAL A 39 4.36 0.36 -22.17
N THR A 40 4.17 1.63 -21.80
CA THR A 40 4.42 2.75 -22.74
C THR A 40 5.90 3.02 -22.98
N VAL A 41 6.77 2.71 -22.02
CA VAL A 41 8.23 2.85 -22.15
C VAL A 41 8.87 1.67 -22.93
N PHE A 42 8.08 0.66 -23.30
CA PHE A 42 8.49 -0.59 -23.97
C PHE A 42 9.39 -0.37 -25.20
N ALA A 43 9.09 0.63 -26.03
CA ALA A 43 9.80 0.84 -27.30
C ALA A 43 11.23 1.37 -27.13
N SER A 44 11.58 1.86 -25.95
CA SER A 44 12.82 2.63 -25.75
C SER A 44 13.77 1.96 -24.77
N TRP A 45 13.29 1.37 -23.66
CA TRP A 45 14.16 0.94 -22.54
C TRP A 45 13.68 -0.34 -21.82
N ILE A 46 14.23 -1.50 -22.20
CA ILE A 46 13.80 -2.80 -21.65
C ILE A 46 14.02 -2.95 -20.13
N TYR A 47 15.12 -2.42 -19.59
CA TYR A 47 15.40 -2.50 -18.15
C TYR A 47 14.43 -1.64 -17.32
N ALA A 48 14.04 -0.47 -17.84
CA ALA A 48 13.04 0.39 -17.21
C ALA A 48 11.67 -0.23 -17.22
N MET A 49 11.27 -0.78 -18.37
CA MET A 49 10.04 -1.54 -18.50
C MET A 49 9.98 -2.66 -17.46
N VAL A 50 11.01 -3.50 -17.33
CA VAL A 50 11.03 -4.60 -16.35
C VAL A 50 10.83 -4.08 -14.93
N MET A 51 11.52 -3.00 -14.55
CA MET A 51 11.37 -2.41 -13.22
C MET A 51 9.97 -1.83 -12.97
N TYR A 52 9.40 -1.08 -13.92
CA TYR A 52 8.03 -0.58 -13.84
C TYR A 52 7.03 -1.72 -13.69
N LEU A 53 7.17 -2.76 -14.50
CA LEU A 53 6.29 -3.93 -14.44
C LEU A 53 6.39 -4.65 -13.10
N LEU A 54 7.61 -4.86 -12.58
CA LEU A 54 7.82 -5.54 -11.29
C LEU A 54 7.18 -4.76 -10.14
N VAL A 55 7.48 -3.46 -10.01
CA VAL A 55 6.92 -2.64 -8.93
C VAL A 55 5.41 -2.50 -9.07
N GLY A 56 4.91 -2.27 -10.30
CA GLY A 56 3.48 -2.18 -10.58
C GLY A 56 2.73 -3.47 -10.23
N LEU A 57 3.28 -4.63 -10.61
CA LEU A 57 2.70 -5.94 -10.29
C LEU A 57 2.73 -6.24 -8.80
N MET A 58 3.85 -5.98 -8.12
CA MET A 58 3.96 -6.16 -6.67
C MET A 58 2.90 -5.31 -5.94
N LEU A 59 2.80 -4.02 -6.30
CA LEU A 59 1.85 -3.12 -5.67
C LEU A 59 0.40 -3.58 -5.92
N LEU A 60 0.10 -3.99 -7.15
CA LEU A 60 -1.22 -4.49 -7.54
C LEU A 60 -1.59 -5.76 -6.75
N ILE A 61 -0.70 -6.76 -6.74
CA ILE A 61 -0.92 -8.04 -6.07
C ILE A 61 -1.12 -7.84 -4.56
N PHE A 62 -0.24 -7.06 -3.93
CA PHE A 62 -0.33 -6.82 -2.49
C PHE A 62 -1.59 -6.04 -2.10
N ALA A 63 -1.99 -5.05 -2.90
CA ALA A 63 -3.20 -4.27 -2.67
C ALA A 63 -4.47 -5.11 -2.85
N ILE A 64 -4.55 -5.95 -3.88
CA ILE A 64 -5.68 -6.85 -4.13
C ILE A 64 -5.80 -7.90 -3.03
N ILE A 65 -4.70 -8.57 -2.68
CA ILE A 65 -4.67 -9.57 -1.60
C ILE A 65 -5.07 -8.92 -0.27
N GLY A 66 -4.53 -7.74 0.04
CA GLY A 66 -4.87 -6.97 1.23
C GLY A 66 -6.37 -6.65 1.31
N THR A 67 -6.93 -6.13 0.22
CA THR A 67 -8.36 -5.79 0.10
C THR A 67 -9.25 -7.02 0.33
N PHE A 68 -8.93 -8.15 -0.31
CA PHE A 68 -9.71 -9.39 -0.19
C PHE A 68 -9.60 -10.02 1.20
N ARG A 69 -8.42 -10.01 1.81
CA ARG A 69 -8.23 -10.54 3.17
C ARG A 69 -8.93 -9.65 4.21
N LEU A 70 -8.91 -8.34 4.01
CA LEU A 70 -9.55 -7.39 4.92
C LEU A 70 -11.08 -7.46 4.84
N SER A 71 -11.66 -7.61 3.63
CA SER A 71 -13.12 -7.75 3.47
C SER A 71 -13.69 -9.04 4.07
N LYS A 72 -12.84 -10.06 4.26
CA LYS A 72 -13.17 -11.33 4.91
C LYS A 72 -12.83 -11.40 6.41
N ALA A 73 -12.34 -10.30 6.99
CA ALA A 73 -12.02 -10.28 8.42
C ALA A 73 -13.30 -10.20 9.26
N ASN A 74 -13.45 -11.12 10.22
CA ASN A 74 -14.62 -11.19 11.11
C ASN A 74 -14.35 -10.58 12.50
N ASP A 75 -13.09 -10.27 12.81
CA ASP A 75 -12.64 -9.73 14.10
C ASP A 75 -11.63 -8.59 13.87
N VAL A 76 -11.64 -7.61 14.78
CA VAL A 76 -10.73 -6.45 14.80
C VAL A 76 -9.26 -6.89 14.84
N THR A 77 -8.93 -7.93 15.62
CA THR A 77 -7.56 -8.44 15.76
C THR A 77 -7.05 -8.96 14.42
N ARG A 78 -7.83 -9.83 13.77
CA ARG A 78 -7.50 -10.39 12.46
C ARG A 78 -7.44 -9.31 11.38
N ALA A 79 -8.35 -8.34 11.41
CA ALA A 79 -8.31 -7.19 10.51
C ALA A 79 -7.03 -6.37 10.69
N GLY A 80 -6.61 -6.13 11.93
CA GLY A 80 -5.40 -5.40 12.25
C GLY A 80 -4.12 -6.14 11.85
N GLU A 81 -4.02 -7.45 12.07
CA GLU A 81 -2.88 -8.27 11.59
C GLU A 81 -2.76 -8.23 10.07
N VAL A 82 -3.89 -8.34 9.37
CA VAL A 82 -3.95 -8.18 7.92
C VAL A 82 -3.44 -6.79 7.54
N CYS A 83 -3.90 -5.73 8.20
CA CYS A 83 -3.45 -4.35 8.00
C CYS A 83 -1.95 -4.16 8.19
N ILE A 84 -1.36 -4.71 9.25
CA ILE A 84 0.09 -4.64 9.46
C ILE A 84 0.83 -5.31 8.30
N THR A 85 0.43 -6.54 7.94
CA THR A 85 1.09 -7.32 6.90
C THR A 85 1.04 -6.62 5.54
N HIS A 86 -0.16 -6.26 5.07
CA HIS A 86 -0.32 -5.66 3.75
C HIS A 86 0.16 -4.21 3.70
N GLY A 87 -0.02 -3.46 4.80
CA GLY A 87 0.50 -2.10 4.91
C GLY A 87 2.02 -2.08 4.76
N TRP A 88 2.72 -3.05 5.36
CA TRP A 88 4.17 -3.22 5.17
C TRP A 88 4.53 -3.58 3.72
N TRP A 89 3.81 -4.49 3.09
CA TRP A 89 4.08 -4.86 1.69
C TRP A 89 3.92 -3.66 0.73
N ILE A 90 2.84 -2.90 0.88
CA ILE A 90 2.59 -1.68 0.10
C ILE A 90 3.68 -0.64 0.38
N PHE A 91 4.00 -0.41 1.65
CA PHE A 91 5.05 0.54 2.04
C PHE A 91 6.40 0.18 1.40
N SER A 92 6.85 -1.07 1.56
CA SER A 92 8.14 -1.53 1.05
C SER A 92 8.21 -1.47 -0.47
N THR A 93 7.10 -1.77 -1.16
CA THR A 93 7.02 -1.63 -2.62
C THR A 93 7.12 -0.17 -3.04
N GLY A 94 6.49 0.75 -2.31
CA GLY A 94 6.63 2.19 -2.52
C GLY A 94 8.07 2.67 -2.34
N VAL A 95 8.74 2.28 -1.26
CA VAL A 95 10.16 2.60 -1.03
C VAL A 95 11.04 2.06 -2.17
N GLY A 96 10.86 0.79 -2.54
CA GLY A 96 11.60 0.17 -3.65
C GLY A 96 11.41 0.91 -4.96
N GLY A 97 10.17 1.29 -5.29
CA GLY A 97 9.87 2.07 -6.50
C GLY A 97 10.59 3.41 -6.53
N ILE A 98 10.58 4.17 -5.44
CA ILE A 98 11.30 5.46 -5.36
C ILE A 98 12.81 5.24 -5.58
N MET A 99 13.41 4.27 -4.90
CA MET A 99 14.84 4.00 -5.02
C MET A 99 15.25 3.63 -6.45
N VAL A 100 14.39 2.87 -7.13
CA VAL A 100 14.64 2.45 -8.51
C VAL A 100 14.49 3.62 -9.47
N TYR A 101 13.39 4.37 -9.43
CA TYR A 101 13.10 5.39 -10.45
C TYR A 101 13.89 6.69 -10.31
N VAL A 102 14.42 6.98 -9.12
CA VAL A 102 15.32 8.12 -8.88
C VAL A 102 16.75 7.81 -9.35
N ALA A 103 17.07 6.55 -9.66
CA ALA A 103 18.41 6.20 -10.12
C ALA A 103 18.75 6.89 -11.47
N PRO A 104 20.01 7.33 -11.68
CA PRO A 104 20.43 8.10 -12.85
C PRO A 104 20.15 7.44 -14.20
N PHE A 105 19.98 6.11 -14.19
CA PHE A 105 19.64 5.31 -15.36
C PHE A 105 18.23 5.59 -15.90
N PHE A 106 17.26 5.95 -15.05
CA PHE A 106 15.88 6.20 -15.47
C PHE A 106 15.57 7.68 -15.72
N THR A 107 16.37 8.58 -15.13
CA THR A 107 16.15 10.03 -15.22
C THR A 107 16.62 10.65 -16.53
N LYS A 108 17.51 9.99 -17.29
CA LYS A 108 18.09 10.58 -18.51
C LYS A 108 17.20 10.48 -19.75
N GLU A 109 16.34 9.47 -19.82
CA GLU A 109 15.70 9.09 -21.10
C GLU A 109 14.16 9.15 -21.07
N ALA A 110 13.56 8.98 -19.88
CA ALA A 110 12.11 9.16 -19.70
C ALA A 110 11.81 9.97 -18.41
N PRO A 111 12.37 11.19 -18.26
CA PRO A 111 12.35 11.94 -17.00
C PRO A 111 10.94 12.19 -16.47
N ALA A 112 9.98 12.52 -17.35
CA ALA A 112 8.61 12.78 -16.95
C ALA A 112 7.89 11.51 -16.45
N LEU A 113 8.04 10.38 -17.15
CA LEU A 113 7.40 9.12 -16.79
C LEU A 113 8.03 8.50 -15.54
N GLY A 114 9.36 8.59 -15.40
CA GLY A 114 10.07 8.17 -14.18
C GLY A 114 9.67 9.01 -12.97
N ALA A 115 9.52 10.33 -13.12
CA ALA A 115 9.01 11.19 -12.06
C ALA A 115 7.59 10.83 -11.65
N LEU A 116 6.68 10.59 -12.60
CA LEU A 116 5.31 10.16 -12.31
C LEU A 116 5.27 8.82 -11.57
N ALA A 117 6.07 7.84 -11.99
CA ALA A 117 6.17 6.56 -11.31
C ALA A 117 6.75 6.71 -9.89
N ALA A 118 7.76 7.56 -9.70
CA ALA A 118 8.32 7.87 -8.39
C ALA A 118 7.29 8.52 -7.45
N ILE A 119 6.48 9.47 -7.97
CA ILE A 119 5.38 10.09 -7.21
C ILE A 119 4.33 9.05 -6.84
N ALA A 120 3.93 8.19 -7.77
CA ALA A 120 2.99 7.10 -7.50
C ALA A 120 3.52 6.15 -6.42
N SER A 121 4.80 5.80 -6.47
CA SER A 121 5.47 4.99 -5.44
C SER A 121 5.56 5.70 -4.09
N ALA A 122 5.78 7.02 -4.06
CA ALA A 122 5.77 7.81 -2.83
C ALA A 122 4.37 7.86 -2.20
N LEU A 123 3.32 8.02 -3.00
CA LEU A 123 1.94 7.95 -2.51
C LEU A 123 1.62 6.55 -1.96
N ALA A 124 2.03 5.49 -2.66
CA ALA A 124 1.87 4.12 -2.18
C ALA A 124 2.59 3.89 -0.84
N MET A 125 3.83 4.39 -0.70
CA MET A 125 4.58 4.35 0.56
C MET A 125 3.79 5.00 1.69
N VAL A 126 3.26 6.21 1.48
CA VAL A 126 2.47 6.94 2.49
C VAL A 126 1.20 6.18 2.85
N LEU A 127 0.48 5.61 1.87
CA LEU A 127 -0.73 4.81 2.10
C LEU A 127 -0.42 3.55 2.91
N GLY A 128 0.65 2.83 2.58
CA GLY A 128 1.12 1.66 3.35
C GLY A 128 1.40 2.03 4.81
N LEU A 129 2.06 3.16 5.04
CA LEU A 129 2.33 3.66 6.39
C LEU A 129 1.05 4.04 7.15
N ILE A 130 0.11 4.72 6.47
CA ILE A 130 -1.19 5.09 7.04
C ILE A 130 -1.95 3.84 7.51
N ILE A 131 -1.95 2.78 6.70
CA ILE A 131 -2.57 1.49 7.07
C ILE A 131 -1.95 0.93 8.35
N VAL A 132 -0.61 0.87 8.42
CA VAL A 132 0.13 0.34 9.59
C VAL A 132 -0.15 1.17 10.84
N ILE A 133 -0.10 2.50 10.74
CA ILE A 133 -0.36 3.41 11.86
C ILE A 133 -1.81 3.27 12.34
N HIS A 134 -2.76 3.18 11.40
CA HIS A 134 -4.18 3.02 11.71
C HIS A 134 -4.43 1.70 12.45
N ALA A 135 -3.86 0.59 11.98
CA ALA A 135 -3.97 -0.71 12.64
C ALA A 135 -3.42 -0.67 14.08
N LYS A 136 -2.23 -0.10 14.28
CA LYS A 136 -1.64 0.05 15.62
C LYS A 136 -2.50 0.91 16.55
N ARG A 137 -2.97 2.07 16.07
CA ARG A 137 -3.66 3.06 16.92
C ARG A 137 -5.13 2.74 17.17
N LYS A 138 -5.82 2.13 16.20
CA LYS A 138 -7.27 1.93 16.23
C LYS A 138 -7.71 0.49 16.41
N MET A 139 -6.88 -0.47 16.01
CA MET A 139 -7.18 -1.90 16.13
C MET A 139 -6.36 -2.58 17.24
N GLY A 140 -5.42 -1.86 17.88
CA GLY A 140 -4.71 -2.33 19.07
C GLY A 140 -3.73 -3.48 18.83
N VAL A 141 -3.42 -3.79 17.57
CA VAL A 141 -2.53 -4.90 17.21
C VAL A 141 -1.07 -4.49 17.36
N ARG A 142 -0.24 -5.38 17.92
CA ARG A 142 1.21 -5.18 18.06
C ARG A 142 1.88 -5.20 16.69
N LEU A 143 2.97 -4.45 16.54
CA LEU A 143 3.81 -4.45 15.34
C LEU A 143 4.74 -5.69 15.31
N THR A 144 4.21 -6.87 15.61
CA THR A 144 4.97 -8.12 15.65
C THR A 144 4.40 -9.04 14.60
N VAL A 145 5.28 -9.50 13.69
CA VAL A 145 5.01 -10.56 12.70
C VAL A 145 5.31 -11.90 13.35
#